data_AF-A0A6P0S8P9-F1
#
_entry.id   AF-A0A6P0S8P9-F1
#
_cell.length_a   1.000
_cell.length_b   1.000
_cell.length_c   1.000
_cell.angle_alpha   90.00
_cell.angle_beta   90.00
_cell.angle_gamma   90.00
#
_symmetry.space_group_name_H-M   'P 1'
#
loop_
_entity.id
_entity.type
_entity.pdbx_description
1 polymer ?
#
loop_
_entity_poly.entity_id
_entity_poly.type
_entity_poly.pdbx_seq_one_letter_code
_entity_poly.pdbx_strand_id
1 'polypeptide(L)'
;MKPKFSTLIILTFICVVILTPFALSPLYLPMLRDNYFKWYQLLQGELYKQITGYLSLAFVLFEMVLTARKRSRGWMIKLTIPGSILLWRSLHIFLGVALLGTTLIHTIGATGKNFNSIFLWVFFGVILSALVGVVAETGVLESPRKYFGWVPAKDGIGSILPGISKGPLIRNLRSIWLSTHIFLVSVFFVMLGFHIFLAYYYQ
;
A
#
# COMPACT_ATOMS: atom_id res chain seq x y z
N MET A 1 14.85 6.29 -10.83
CA MET A 1 14.30 5.63 -12.04
C MET A 1 12.91 5.11 -11.71
N LYS A 2 11.96 5.03 -12.66
CA LYS A 2 10.67 4.36 -12.40
C LYS A 2 10.91 2.84 -12.29
N PRO A 3 10.34 2.13 -11.31
CA PRO A 3 10.46 0.67 -11.24
C PRO A 3 9.92 0.03 -12.53
N LYS A 4 10.63 -0.99 -13.03
CA LYS A 4 10.20 -1.79 -14.19
C LYS A 4 9.03 -2.69 -13.80
N PHE A 5 8.28 -3.17 -14.77
CA PHE A 5 7.19 -4.13 -14.50
C PHE A 5 7.65 -5.35 -13.69
N SER A 6 8.80 -5.94 -14.01
CA SER A 6 9.36 -7.07 -13.26
C SER A 6 9.62 -6.74 -11.78
N THR A 7 10.14 -5.55 -11.49
CA THR A 7 10.34 -5.07 -10.12
C THR A 7 9.01 -4.97 -9.37
N LEU A 8 7.96 -4.45 -10.02
CA LEU A 8 6.64 -4.33 -9.40
C LEU A 8 6.01 -5.70 -9.13
N ILE A 9 6.23 -6.69 -9.99
CA ILE A 9 5.80 -8.08 -9.76
C ILE A 9 6.50 -8.67 -8.54
N ILE A 10 7.83 -8.52 -8.44
CA ILE A 10 8.60 -8.99 -7.27
C ILE A 10 8.10 -8.33 -6.00
N LEU A 11 7.90 -7.01 -6.00
CA LEU A 11 7.36 -6.28 -4.85
C LEU A 11 5.95 -6.75 -4.48
N THR A 12 5.13 -7.12 -5.46
CA THR A 12 3.80 -7.69 -5.21
C THR A 12 3.91 -9.03 -4.48
N PHE A 13 4.80 -9.92 -4.91
CA PHE A 13 5.04 -11.19 -4.21
C PHE A 13 5.57 -10.97 -2.79
N ILE A 14 6.49 -10.00 -2.60
CA ILE A 14 6.97 -9.62 -1.27
C ILE A 14 5.81 -9.16 -0.38
N CYS A 15 4.92 -8.31 -0.90
CA CYS A 15 3.75 -7.88 -0.14
C CYS A 15 2.82 -9.04 0.21
N VAL A 16 2.59 -9.99 -0.70
CA VAL A 16 1.82 -11.21 -0.42
C VAL A 16 2.46 -12.00 0.72
N VAL A 17 3.78 -12.22 0.68
CA VAL A 17 4.51 -12.92 1.75
C VAL A 17 4.37 -12.19 3.08
N ILE A 18 4.47 -10.86 3.10
CA ILE A 18 4.32 -10.05 4.32
C ILE A 18 2.86 -10.06 4.83
N LEU A 19 1.87 -10.17 3.94
CA LEU A 19 0.45 -10.26 4.30
C LEU A 19 0.05 -11.65 4.84
N THR A 20 0.76 -12.72 4.45
CA THR A 20 0.46 -14.10 4.87
C THR A 20 0.35 -14.28 6.39
N PRO A 21 1.27 -13.77 7.23
CA PRO A 21 1.12 -13.84 8.69
C PRO A 21 -0.16 -13.18 9.22
N PHE A 22 -0.71 -12.17 8.56
CA PHE A 22 -1.98 -11.59 9.01
C PHE A 22 -3.17 -12.51 8.69
N ALA A 23 -3.15 -13.17 7.54
CA ALA A 23 -4.18 -14.13 7.17
C ALA A 23 -4.15 -15.40 8.05
N LEU A 24 -2.95 -15.83 8.45
CA LEU A 24 -2.75 -17.02 9.28
C LEU A 24 -2.72 -16.71 10.79
N SER A 25 -2.97 -15.45 11.19
CA SER A 25 -2.87 -15.01 12.58
C SER A 25 -3.66 -15.87 13.59
N PRO A 26 -4.88 -16.38 13.28
CA PRO A 26 -5.61 -17.24 14.20
C PRO A 26 -4.94 -18.59 14.48
N LEU A 27 -4.04 -19.05 13.60
CA LEU A 27 -3.40 -20.36 13.71
C LEU A 27 -2.13 -20.30 14.57
N TYR A 28 -1.22 -19.36 14.30
CA TYR A 28 0.09 -19.35 14.97
C TYR A 28 0.15 -18.45 16.22
N LEU A 29 -0.69 -17.43 16.37
CA LEU A 29 -0.64 -16.57 17.56
C LEU A 29 -0.97 -17.33 18.86
N PRO A 30 -1.97 -18.23 18.90
CA PRO A 30 -2.17 -19.10 20.05
C PRO A 30 -0.93 -19.97 20.33
N MET A 31 -0.35 -20.58 19.31
CA MET A 31 0.87 -21.39 19.45
C MET A 31 2.05 -20.58 20.00
N LEU A 32 2.23 -19.33 19.54
CA LEU A 32 3.29 -18.44 20.01
C LEU A 32 3.08 -18.05 21.47
N ARG A 33 1.85 -17.74 21.85
CA ARG A 33 1.49 -17.42 23.24
C ARG A 33 1.73 -18.62 24.16
N ASP A 34 1.33 -19.81 23.72
CA ASP A 34 1.33 -21.01 24.57
C ASP A 34 2.74 -21.63 24.68
N ASN A 35 3.58 -21.54 23.65
CA ASN A 35 4.94 -22.12 23.64
C ASN A 35 6.07 -21.11 23.91
N TYR A 36 5.86 -19.82 23.64
CA TYR A 36 6.89 -18.78 23.71
C TYR A 36 6.43 -17.54 24.47
N PHE A 37 5.73 -17.75 25.60
CA PHE A 37 5.09 -16.70 26.39
C PHE A 37 6.00 -15.49 26.70
N LYS A 38 7.26 -15.71 27.12
CA LYS A 38 8.21 -14.61 27.43
C LYS A 38 8.53 -13.75 26.21
N TRP A 39 8.70 -14.37 25.03
CA TRP A 39 8.96 -13.66 23.78
C TRP A 39 7.71 -12.91 23.32
N TYR A 40 6.54 -13.56 23.41
CA TYR A 40 5.27 -12.92 23.13
C TYR A 40 5.05 -11.68 24.03
N GLN A 41 5.34 -11.78 25.33
CA GLN A 41 5.26 -10.64 26.25
C GLN A 41 6.25 -9.53 25.90
N LEU A 42 7.51 -9.85 25.57
CA LEU A 42 8.50 -8.85 25.17
C LEU A 42 8.05 -8.07 23.93
N LEU A 43 7.57 -8.78 22.91
CA LEU A 43 7.07 -8.18 21.67
C LEU A 43 5.73 -7.44 21.87
N GLN A 44 5.01 -7.71 22.96
CA GLN A 44 3.84 -6.94 23.35
C GLN A 44 4.15 -5.81 24.33
N GLY A 45 5.41 -5.67 24.76
CA GLY A 45 5.85 -4.64 25.68
C GLY A 45 5.75 -3.23 25.12
N GLU A 46 5.54 -2.27 26.02
CA GLU A 46 5.33 -0.85 25.69
C GLU A 46 6.47 -0.27 24.85
N LEU A 47 7.73 -0.49 25.24
CA LEU A 47 8.89 0.08 24.54
C LEU A 47 8.98 -0.44 23.09
N TYR A 48 8.77 -1.73 22.87
CA TYR A 48 8.78 -2.33 21.53
C TYR A 48 7.69 -1.72 20.65
N LYS A 49 6.46 -1.63 21.17
CA LYS A 49 5.31 -1.05 20.46
C LYS A 49 5.50 0.44 20.16
N GLN A 50 6.09 1.20 21.09
CA GLN A 50 6.39 2.61 20.88
C GLN A 50 7.43 2.81 19.77
N ILE A 51 8.56 2.10 19.81
CA ILE A 51 9.61 2.22 18.79
C ILE A 51 9.06 1.88 17.40
N THR A 52 8.41 0.73 17.28
CA THR A 52 7.84 0.26 16.01
C THR A 52 6.67 1.12 15.52
N GLY A 53 5.88 1.66 16.45
CA GLY A 53 4.78 2.58 16.18
C GLY A 53 5.26 3.93 15.66
N TYR A 54 6.26 4.55 16.31
CA TYR A 54 6.86 5.80 15.85
C TYR A 54 7.61 5.63 14.52
N LEU A 55 8.27 4.49 14.29
CA LEU A 55 8.87 4.19 13.00
C LEU A 55 7.82 4.11 11.89
N SER A 56 6.70 3.42 12.15
CA SER A 56 5.58 3.35 11.20
C SER A 56 4.97 4.73 10.94
N LEU A 57 4.80 5.54 11.98
CA LEU A 57 4.34 6.93 11.86
C LEU A 57 5.30 7.77 10.99
N ALA A 58 6.61 7.63 11.19
CA ALA A 58 7.60 8.34 10.38
C ALA A 58 7.49 7.99 8.89
N PHE A 59 7.28 6.70 8.56
CA PHE A 59 7.02 6.29 7.18
C PHE A 59 5.73 6.89 6.62
N VAL A 60 4.62 6.86 7.38
CA VAL A 60 3.37 7.50 6.94
C VAL A 60 3.57 8.98 6.69
N LEU A 61 4.24 9.72 7.60
CA LEU A 61 4.49 11.14 7.42
C LEU A 61 5.33 11.41 6.16
N PHE A 62 6.36 10.60 5.90
CA PHE A 62 7.19 10.73 4.70
C PHE A 62 6.39 10.45 3.41
N GLU A 63 5.51 9.45 3.42
CA GLU A 63 4.59 9.17 2.32
C GLU A 63 3.67 10.37 2.05
N MET A 64 3.14 10.99 3.11
CA MET A 64 2.27 12.16 3.00
C MET A 64 3.00 13.40 2.47
N VAL A 65 4.30 13.54 2.77
CA VAL A 65 5.15 14.61 2.21
C VAL A 65 5.18 14.55 0.68
N LEU A 66 5.25 13.36 0.07
CA LEU A 66 5.17 13.25 -1.39
C LEU A 66 3.81 13.74 -1.91
N THR A 67 2.72 13.34 -1.26
CA THR A 67 1.37 13.76 -1.64
C THR A 67 1.22 15.28 -1.55
N ALA A 68 1.65 15.87 -0.43
CA ALA A 68 1.66 17.32 -0.22
C ALA A 68 2.51 18.02 -1.28
N ARG A 69 3.72 17.55 -1.55
CA ARG A 69 4.60 18.11 -2.59
C ARG A 69 3.93 18.09 -3.96
N LYS A 70 3.33 16.96 -4.35
CA LYS A 70 2.67 16.81 -5.66
C LYS A 70 1.46 17.73 -5.80
N ARG A 71 0.69 17.92 -4.73
CA ARG A 71 -0.57 18.69 -4.74
C ARG A 71 -0.38 20.18 -4.46
N SER A 72 0.67 20.56 -3.75
CA SER A 72 0.99 21.96 -3.42
C SER A 72 1.21 22.88 -4.63
N ARG A 73 1.35 22.32 -5.85
CA ARG A 73 1.41 23.09 -7.10
C ARG A 73 0.19 23.99 -7.31
N GLY A 74 -0.97 23.60 -6.78
CA GLY A 74 -2.20 24.40 -6.83
C GLY A 74 -2.52 25.15 -5.53
N TRP A 75 -1.63 25.12 -4.53
CA TRP A 75 -1.82 25.82 -3.26
C TRP A 75 -1.20 27.22 -3.32
N MET A 76 -1.66 28.12 -2.44
CA MET A 76 -1.08 29.46 -2.30
C MET A 76 0.39 29.39 -1.85
N ILE A 77 0.72 28.45 -0.96
CA ILE A 77 2.09 28.19 -0.51
C ILE A 77 2.57 26.89 -1.14
N LYS A 78 3.60 26.98 -2.00
CA LYS A 78 4.18 25.84 -2.71
C LYS A 78 5.20 25.14 -1.83
N LEU A 79 5.08 23.82 -1.71
CA LEU A 79 6.05 22.99 -0.99
C LEU A 79 7.16 22.54 -1.94
N THR A 80 8.30 23.21 -1.89
CA THR A 80 9.47 22.88 -2.73
C THR A 80 10.43 21.96 -1.98
N ILE A 81 10.39 20.67 -2.31
CA ILE A 81 11.32 19.67 -1.78
C ILE A 81 12.25 19.21 -2.92
N PRO A 82 13.58 19.11 -2.69
CA PRO A 82 14.54 18.70 -3.69
C PRO A 82 14.29 17.28 -4.23
N GLY A 83 14.90 16.96 -5.37
CA GLY A 83 14.81 15.65 -6.01
C GLY A 83 13.74 15.52 -7.12
N SER A 84 13.96 14.61 -8.05
CA SER A 84 13.07 14.42 -9.20
C SER A 84 11.74 13.75 -8.82
N ILE A 85 10.65 14.06 -9.52
CA ILE A 85 9.35 13.39 -9.28
C ILE A 85 9.42 11.87 -9.49
N LEU A 86 10.33 11.41 -10.36
CA LEU A 86 10.58 9.99 -10.59
C LEU A 86 11.23 9.32 -9.37
N LEU A 87 12.20 9.99 -8.73
CA LEU A 87 12.80 9.50 -7.49
C LEU A 87 11.75 9.39 -6.39
N TRP A 88 10.98 10.45 -6.16
CA TRP A 88 9.94 10.45 -5.14
C TRP A 88 8.87 9.38 -5.35
N ARG A 89 8.42 9.16 -6.59
CA ARG A 89 7.51 8.05 -6.92
C ARG A 89 8.13 6.69 -6.59
N SER A 90 9.42 6.53 -6.87
CA SER A 90 10.13 5.29 -6.52
C SER A 90 10.18 5.11 -5.00
N LEU A 91 10.56 6.15 -4.26
CA LEU A 91 10.62 6.13 -2.80
C LEU A 91 9.27 5.76 -2.19
N HIS A 92 8.18 6.36 -2.65
CA HIS A 92 6.83 6.03 -2.18
C HIS A 92 6.44 4.56 -2.38
N ILE A 93 6.84 3.95 -3.50
CA ILE A 93 6.59 2.51 -3.70
C ILE A 93 7.37 1.69 -2.68
N PHE A 94 8.66 1.95 -2.51
CA PHE A 94 9.49 1.18 -1.58
C PHE A 94 9.15 1.44 -0.11
N LEU A 95 8.79 2.68 0.24
CA LEU A 95 8.37 3.04 1.59
C LEU A 95 6.99 2.49 1.93
N GLY A 96 6.07 2.39 0.99
CA GLY A 96 4.81 1.66 1.19
C GLY A 96 5.04 0.18 1.53
N VAL A 97 5.97 -0.49 0.84
CA VAL A 97 6.36 -1.88 1.15
C VAL A 97 7.07 -1.97 2.50
N ALA A 98 7.97 -1.03 2.80
CA ALA A 98 8.64 -0.97 4.09
C ALA A 98 7.66 -0.74 5.24
N LEU A 99 6.67 0.13 5.06
CA LEU A 99 5.59 0.38 6.02
C LEU A 99 4.74 -0.86 6.25
N LEU A 100 4.41 -1.61 5.20
CA LEU A 100 3.73 -2.90 5.37
C LEU A 100 4.57 -3.88 6.23
N GLY A 101 5.87 -3.95 5.98
CA GLY A 101 6.80 -4.75 6.78
C GLY A 101 6.91 -4.28 8.23
N THR A 102 6.99 -2.97 8.49
CA THR A 102 7.02 -2.46 9.86
C THR A 102 5.70 -2.65 10.58
N THR A 103 4.57 -2.59 9.88
CA THR A 103 3.26 -2.94 10.46
C THR A 103 3.22 -4.40 10.87
N LEU A 104 3.76 -5.32 10.05
CA LEU A 104 3.90 -6.74 10.43
C LEU A 104 4.73 -6.90 11.71
N ILE A 105 5.85 -6.19 11.81
CA ILE A 105 6.70 -6.20 13.01
C ILE A 105 5.92 -5.62 14.20
N HIS A 106 5.33 -4.43 14.05
CA HIS A 106 4.61 -3.71 15.09
C HIS A 106 3.46 -4.53 15.70
N THR A 107 2.73 -5.30 14.89
CA THR A 107 1.61 -6.11 15.37
C THR A 107 1.96 -7.58 15.57
N ILE A 108 3.16 -8.02 15.18
CA ILE A 108 3.55 -9.43 15.10
C ILE A 108 2.57 -10.23 14.21
N GLY A 109 1.99 -9.57 13.22
CA GLY A 109 0.95 -10.14 12.34
C GLY A 109 -0.43 -10.30 13.00
N ALA A 110 -0.63 -9.76 14.21
CA ALA A 110 -1.96 -9.71 14.82
C ALA A 110 -2.86 -8.72 14.08
N THR A 111 -4.10 -9.16 13.81
CA THR A 111 -5.12 -8.33 13.16
C THR A 111 -5.86 -7.42 14.14
N GLY A 112 -5.72 -7.64 15.45
CA GLY A 112 -6.39 -6.86 16.49
C GLY A 112 -7.89 -7.15 16.59
N LYS A 113 -8.59 -6.34 17.38
CA LYS A 113 -10.05 -6.42 17.59
C LYS A 113 -10.69 -5.06 17.32
N ASN A 114 -11.99 -5.06 17.01
CA ASN A 114 -12.81 -3.85 16.86
C ASN A 114 -12.15 -2.80 15.94
N PHE A 115 -11.91 -1.59 16.46
CA PHE A 115 -11.30 -0.48 15.73
C PHE A 115 -9.96 -0.84 15.09
N ASN A 116 -9.06 -1.53 15.82
CA ASN A 116 -7.73 -1.87 15.29
C ASN A 116 -7.80 -2.84 14.10
N SER A 117 -8.79 -3.74 14.09
CA SER A 117 -9.02 -4.65 12.96
C SER A 117 -9.50 -3.88 11.73
N ILE A 118 -10.49 -3.01 11.89
CA ILE A 118 -10.99 -2.17 10.80
C ILE A 118 -9.88 -1.26 10.27
N PHE A 119 -9.09 -0.66 11.17
CA PHE A 119 -7.98 0.21 10.81
C PHE A 119 -6.92 -0.54 9.97
N LEU A 120 -6.56 -1.75 10.39
CA LEU A 120 -5.63 -2.59 9.64
C LEU A 120 -6.19 -3.01 8.27
N TRP A 121 -7.47 -3.34 8.16
CA TRP A 121 -8.10 -3.66 6.87
C TRP A 121 -8.14 -2.46 5.92
N VAL A 122 -8.38 -1.25 6.43
CA VAL A 122 -8.26 -0.02 5.63
C VAL A 122 -6.81 0.15 5.16
N PHE A 123 -5.82 -0.07 6.02
CA PHE A 123 -4.40 -0.04 5.64
C PHE A 123 -4.09 -1.07 4.54
N PHE A 124 -4.60 -2.31 4.64
CA PHE A 124 -4.45 -3.29 3.57
C PHE A 124 -5.11 -2.84 2.27
N GLY A 125 -6.29 -2.22 2.35
CA GLY A 125 -6.93 -1.59 1.19
C GLY A 125 -6.05 -0.52 0.53
N VAL A 126 -5.40 0.34 1.32
CA VAL A 126 -4.44 1.34 0.81
C VAL A 126 -3.31 0.66 0.04
N ILE A 127 -2.67 -0.35 0.63
CA ILE A 127 -1.53 -1.05 0.01
C ILE A 127 -1.95 -1.81 -1.26
N LEU A 128 -3.04 -2.59 -1.20
CA LEU A 128 -3.52 -3.38 -2.33
C LEU A 128 -3.99 -2.50 -3.49
N SER A 129 -4.71 -1.41 -3.22
CA SER A 129 -5.13 -0.47 -4.27
C SER A 129 -3.93 0.19 -4.98
N ALA A 130 -2.85 0.47 -4.25
CA ALA A 130 -1.61 1.02 -4.83
C ALA A 130 -0.91 0.00 -5.73
N LEU A 131 -0.72 -1.24 -5.22
CA LEU A 131 -0.02 -2.32 -5.92
C LEU A 131 -0.77 -2.72 -7.20
N VAL A 132 -2.07 -3.02 -7.09
CA VAL A 132 -2.89 -3.42 -8.24
C VAL A 132 -2.92 -2.31 -9.29
N GLY A 133 -3.10 -1.05 -8.86
CA GLY A 133 -3.14 0.09 -9.77
C GLY A 133 -1.83 0.28 -10.55
N VAL A 134 -0.68 0.27 -9.86
CA VAL A 134 0.62 0.53 -10.50
C VAL A 134 1.09 -0.64 -11.37
N VAL A 135 0.82 -1.89 -10.95
CA VAL A 135 1.14 -3.10 -11.72
C VAL A 135 0.28 -3.14 -12.98
N ALA A 136 -1.03 -2.93 -12.88
CA ALA A 136 -1.92 -2.92 -14.03
C ALA A 136 -1.54 -1.81 -15.04
N GLU A 137 -1.29 -0.58 -14.57
CA GLU A 137 -0.86 0.53 -15.43
C GLU A 137 0.45 0.20 -16.16
N THR A 138 1.45 -0.32 -15.44
CA THR A 138 2.77 -0.60 -16.00
C THR A 138 2.76 -1.81 -16.93
N GLY A 139 1.96 -2.84 -16.62
CA GLY A 139 1.78 -4.02 -17.48
C GLY A 139 1.14 -3.67 -18.82
N VAL A 140 0.12 -2.80 -18.83
CA VAL A 140 -0.48 -2.29 -20.09
C VAL A 140 0.53 -1.43 -20.87
N LEU A 141 1.29 -0.60 -20.17
CA LEU A 141 2.28 0.28 -20.80
C LEU A 141 3.41 -0.51 -21.50
N GLU A 142 4.01 -1.47 -20.79
CA GLU A 142 5.14 -2.27 -21.26
C GLU A 142 4.73 -3.41 -22.22
N SER A 143 3.45 -3.80 -22.24
CA SER A 143 2.94 -4.84 -23.16
C SER A 143 3.17 -4.46 -24.63
N PRO A 144 3.56 -5.39 -25.52
CA PRO A 144 3.71 -5.10 -26.95
C PRO A 144 2.36 -4.85 -27.67
N ARG A 145 1.22 -5.17 -27.05
CA ARG A 145 -0.11 -5.04 -27.67
C ARG A 145 -0.54 -3.58 -27.78
N LYS A 146 -0.98 -3.15 -28.98
CA LYS A 146 -1.48 -1.78 -29.20
C LYS A 146 -2.94 -1.58 -28.75
N TYR A 147 -3.74 -2.64 -28.79
CA TYR A 147 -5.15 -2.66 -28.44
C TYR A 147 -5.45 -3.80 -27.46
N PHE A 148 -6.42 -3.57 -26.57
CA PHE A 148 -6.88 -4.51 -25.56
C PHE A 148 -8.38 -4.68 -25.69
N GLY A 149 -8.84 -5.92 -25.74
CA GLY A 149 -10.25 -6.28 -25.86
C GLY A 149 -10.50 -7.65 -25.25
N TRP A 150 -11.77 -8.01 -25.09
CA TRP A 150 -12.19 -9.29 -24.50
C TRP A 150 -11.98 -10.46 -25.46
N VAL A 151 -11.93 -10.21 -26.78
CA VAL A 151 -11.71 -11.23 -27.80
C VAL A 151 -10.25 -11.17 -28.28
N PRO A 152 -9.51 -12.29 -28.27
CA PRO A 152 -8.18 -12.36 -28.84
C PRO A 152 -8.22 -11.98 -30.33
N ALA A 153 -7.31 -11.10 -30.77
CA ALA A 153 -7.18 -10.70 -32.18
C ALA A 153 -6.82 -11.88 -33.13
N LYS A 154 -6.53 -13.06 -32.57
CA LYS A 154 -6.07 -14.25 -33.30
C LYS A 154 -7.18 -14.92 -34.12
N ASP A 155 -8.44 -14.64 -33.83
CA ASP A 155 -9.57 -15.42 -34.33
C ASP A 155 -10.31 -14.78 -35.51
N GLY A 156 -9.74 -13.76 -36.17
CA GLY A 156 -10.35 -13.05 -37.31
C GLY A 156 -11.60 -12.21 -36.98
N ILE A 157 -12.31 -12.53 -35.90
CA ILE A 157 -13.44 -11.77 -35.33
C ILE A 157 -12.91 -10.68 -34.39
N GLY A 158 -11.82 -10.96 -33.67
CA GLY A 158 -11.17 -10.00 -32.76
C GLY A 158 -10.52 -8.79 -33.45
N SER A 159 -10.33 -8.82 -34.78
CA SER A 159 -9.91 -7.67 -35.58
C SER A 159 -11.07 -6.75 -35.99
N ILE A 160 -12.31 -7.23 -35.87
CA ILE A 160 -13.55 -6.51 -36.24
C ILE A 160 -14.15 -5.81 -35.01
N LEU A 161 -13.96 -6.36 -33.81
CA LEU A 161 -14.43 -5.75 -32.57
C LEU A 161 -13.50 -4.61 -32.11
N PRO A 162 -14.03 -3.42 -31.80
CA PRO A 162 -13.21 -2.27 -31.43
C PRO A 162 -12.58 -2.50 -30.05
N GLY A 163 -11.29 -2.86 -30.04
CA GLY A 163 -10.48 -2.87 -28.82
C GLY A 163 -10.19 -1.46 -28.32
N ILE A 164 -9.96 -1.31 -27.02
CA ILE A 164 -9.52 -0.04 -26.43
C ILE A 164 -8.01 0.10 -26.64
N SER A 165 -7.58 1.23 -27.19
CA SER A 165 -6.16 1.54 -27.34
C SER A 165 -5.50 1.81 -25.98
N LYS A 166 -4.17 1.65 -25.90
CA LYS A 166 -3.41 1.81 -24.64
C LYS A 166 -3.72 3.09 -23.86
N GLY A 167 -3.76 4.23 -24.54
CA GLY A 167 -3.90 5.55 -23.89
C GLY A 167 -5.22 5.68 -23.12
N PRO A 168 -6.38 5.54 -23.78
CA PRO A 168 -7.69 5.54 -23.13
C PRO A 168 -7.80 4.48 -22.02
N LEU A 169 -7.27 3.27 -22.24
CA LEU A 169 -7.28 2.21 -21.22
C LEU A 169 -6.53 2.63 -19.95
N ILE A 170 -5.29 3.11 -20.10
CA ILE A 170 -4.47 3.59 -18.96
C ILE A 170 -5.17 4.75 -18.24
N ARG A 171 -5.79 5.67 -18.98
CA ARG A 171 -6.52 6.80 -18.38
C ARG A 171 -7.71 6.33 -17.55
N ASN A 172 -8.49 5.38 -18.06
CA ASN A 172 -9.65 4.82 -17.35
C ASN A 172 -9.22 4.04 -16.11
N LEU A 173 -8.22 3.17 -16.25
CA LEU A 173 -7.62 2.44 -15.12
C LEU A 173 -7.17 3.43 -14.04
N ARG A 174 -6.42 4.47 -14.43
CA ARG A 174 -5.95 5.50 -13.51
C ARG A 174 -7.08 6.27 -12.84
N SER A 175 -8.14 6.60 -13.56
CA SER A 175 -9.30 7.29 -12.97
C SER A 175 -9.93 6.49 -11.82
N ILE A 176 -9.96 5.16 -11.95
CA ILE A 176 -10.51 4.27 -10.93
C ILE A 176 -9.52 4.10 -9.78
N TRP A 177 -8.34 3.52 -10.06
CA TRP A 177 -7.43 3.12 -8.98
C TRP A 177 -6.87 4.31 -8.19
N LEU A 178 -6.59 5.43 -8.86
CA LEU A 178 -6.05 6.61 -8.17
C LEU A 178 -7.10 7.22 -7.24
N SER A 179 -8.37 7.27 -7.66
CA SER A 179 -9.45 7.81 -6.86
C SER A 179 -9.71 6.92 -5.65
N THR A 180 -9.78 5.60 -5.85
CA THR A 180 -9.91 4.62 -4.75
C THR A 180 -8.75 4.74 -3.76
N HIS A 181 -7.51 4.79 -4.25
CA HIS A 181 -6.34 4.89 -3.39
C HIS A 181 -6.33 6.18 -2.57
N ILE A 182 -6.66 7.33 -3.16
CA ILE A 182 -6.74 8.62 -2.45
C ILE A 182 -7.83 8.59 -1.37
N PHE A 183 -9.00 8.02 -1.69
CA PHE A 183 -10.08 7.86 -0.71
C PHE A 183 -9.62 7.01 0.48
N LEU A 184 -9.04 5.84 0.22
CA LEU A 184 -8.55 4.94 1.27
C LEU A 184 -7.44 5.58 2.11
N VAL A 185 -6.50 6.31 1.50
CA VAL A 185 -5.45 7.05 2.22
C VAL A 185 -6.06 8.11 3.14
N SER A 186 -7.11 8.79 2.70
CA SER A 186 -7.79 9.81 3.51
C SER A 186 -8.47 9.19 4.73
N VAL A 187 -9.18 8.07 4.55
CA VAL A 187 -9.79 7.32 5.65
C VAL A 187 -8.71 6.79 6.61
N PHE A 188 -7.65 6.18 6.06
CA PHE A 188 -6.51 5.68 6.82
C PHE A 188 -5.89 6.77 7.70
N PHE A 189 -5.66 7.96 7.15
CA PHE A 189 -5.02 9.06 7.89
C PHE A 189 -5.87 9.54 9.07
N VAL A 190 -7.19 9.66 8.88
CA VAL A 190 -8.12 10.00 9.97
C VAL A 190 -8.11 8.90 11.05
N MET A 191 -8.21 7.63 10.65
CA MET A 191 -8.16 6.51 11.59
C MET A 191 -6.83 6.41 12.33
N LEU A 192 -5.70 6.75 11.68
CA LEU A 192 -4.39 6.80 12.34
C LEU A 192 -4.38 7.84 13.46
N GLY A 193 -4.97 9.01 13.24
CA GLY A 193 -5.13 10.03 14.28
C GLY A 193 -5.89 9.50 15.50
N PHE A 194 -7.02 8.83 15.27
CA PHE A 194 -7.77 8.17 16.34
C PHE A 194 -7.00 7.03 17.01
N HIS A 195 -6.27 6.22 16.23
CA HIS A 195 -5.45 5.14 16.77
C HIS A 195 -4.39 5.66 17.75
N ILE A 196 -3.66 6.72 17.35
CA ILE A 196 -2.66 7.38 18.20
C ILE A 196 -3.33 7.97 19.44
N PHE A 197 -4.45 8.67 19.27
CA PHE A 197 -5.18 9.25 20.40
C PHE A 197 -5.63 8.18 21.41
N LEU A 198 -6.23 7.09 20.95
CA LEU A 198 -6.65 5.98 21.82
C LEU A 198 -5.45 5.31 22.51
N ALA A 199 -4.34 5.12 21.80
CA ALA A 199 -3.15 4.46 22.35
C ALA A 199 -2.48 5.25 23.49
N TYR A 200 -2.56 6.58 23.48
CA TYR A 200 -1.90 7.43 24.48
C TYR A 200 -2.83 7.99 25.56
N TYR A 201 -4.14 8.15 25.27
CA TYR A 201 -5.07 8.79 26.20
C TYR A 201 -6.06 7.84 26.87
N TYR A 202 -6.21 6.60 26.39
CA TYR A 202 -7.18 5.63 26.91
C TYR A 202 -6.57 4.23 27.18
N GLN A 203 -5.35 4.18 27.74
CA GLN A 203 -4.71 2.93 28.15
C GLN A 203 -5.49 2.17 29.23
#